data_AF-A0A3N7HFP5-F1
#
_entry.id   AF-A0A3N7HFP5-F1
#
_cell.length_a   1.000
_cell.length_b   1.000
_cell.length_c   1.000
_cell.angle_alpha   90.00
_cell.angle_beta   90.00
_cell.angle_gamma   90.00
#
_symmetry.space_group_name_H-M   'P 1'
#
loop_
_entity.id
_entity.type
_entity.pdbx_description
1 polymer ?
#
loop_
_entity_poly.entity_id
_entity_poly.type
_entity_poly.pdbx_seq_one_letter_code
_entity_poly.pdbx_strand_id
1 'polypeptide(L)' 'MMGFELGEDDLEASGLYPDLEFRTIDQLLDIFLTSPPDPAAAAFE' A
#
# COMPACT_ATOMS: atom_id res chain seq x y z
N MET A 1 6.36 3.29 16.04
CA MET A 1 6.18 2.73 14.69
C MET A 1 6.33 1.23 14.82
N MET A 2 5.22 0.48 14.73
CA MET A 2 5.31 -0.98 14.68
C MET A 2 5.85 -1.35 13.29
N GLY A 3 7.16 -1.54 13.20
CA GLY A 3 7.73 -2.19 12.02
C GLY A 3 7.24 -3.63 12.01
N PHE A 4 6.72 -4.09 10.89
CA PHE A 4 6.58 -5.52 10.66
C PHE A 4 8.00 -6.11 10.70
N GLU A 5 8.24 -7.08 11.57
CA GLU A 5 9.53 -7.76 11.62
C GLU A 5 9.64 -8.65 10.39
N LEU A 6 10.48 -8.25 9.45
CA LEU A 6 10.82 -9.06 8.27
C LEU A 6 11.66 -10.24 8.73
N GLY A 7 11.28 -11.46 8.32
CA GLY A 7 12.12 -12.63 8.45
C GLY A 7 13.40 -12.51 7.61
N GLU A 8 14.36 -13.40 7.85
CA GLU A 8 15.67 -13.37 7.19
C GLU A 8 15.58 -13.45 5.65
N ASP A 9 14.54 -14.12 5.12
CA ASP A 9 14.30 -14.29 3.69
C ASP A 9 13.20 -13.35 3.14
N ASP A 10 12.60 -12.50 3.98
CA ASP A 10 11.53 -11.60 3.56
C ASP A 10 12.09 -10.37 2.83
N LEU A 11 11.40 -9.97 1.76
CA LEU A 11 11.80 -8.83 0.94
C LEU A 11 10.81 -7.68 1.06
N GLU A 12 11.32 -6.51 1.40
CA GLU A 12 10.56 -5.27 1.44
C GLU A 12 10.53 -4.63 0.04
N ALA A 13 9.34 -4.54 -0.56
CA ALA A 13 9.20 -4.13 -1.96
C ALA A 13 9.46 -2.64 -2.19
N SER A 14 9.19 -1.76 -1.21
CA SER A 14 9.39 -0.32 -1.37
C SER A 14 10.87 0.08 -1.50
N GLY A 15 11.79 -0.73 -0.96
CA GLY A 15 13.24 -0.53 -1.06
C GLY A 15 13.88 -1.06 -2.34
N LEU A 16 13.15 -1.74 -3.23
CA LEU A 16 13.72 -2.41 -4.41
C LEU A 16 13.95 -1.48 -5.60
N TYR A 17 13.10 -0.47 -5.77
CA TYR A 17 13.11 0.39 -6.95
C TYR A 17 13.16 1.85 -6.49
N PRO A 18 14.32 2.53 -6.55
CA PRO A 18 14.45 3.89 -6.02
C PRO A 18 13.62 4.93 -6.77
N ASP A 19 13.19 4.61 -8.00
CA ASP A 19 12.38 5.48 -8.83
C ASP A 19 10.86 5.26 -8.64
N LEU A 20 10.46 4.27 -7.83
CA LEU A 20 9.05 3.93 -7.59
C LEU A 20 8.75 4.00 -6.10
N GLU A 21 7.72 4.79 -5.76
CA GLU A 21 7.23 4.90 -4.39
C GLU A 21 5.77 4.45 -4.32
N PHE A 22 5.43 3.73 -3.25
CA PHE A 22 4.03 3.48 -2.92
C PHE A 22 3.36 4.77 -2.46
N ARG A 23 2.09 4.96 -2.83
CA ARG A 23 1.30 6.07 -2.29
C ARG A 23 1.15 5.90 -0.78
N THR A 24 1.37 6.99 -0.05
CA THR A 24 1.14 7.01 1.40
C THR A 24 -0.35 6.94 1.72
N ILE A 25 -0.69 6.63 2.97
CA ILE A 25 -2.09 6.63 3.42
C ILE A 25 -2.72 8.02 3.22
N ASP A 26 -2.00 9.10 3.53
CA ASP A 26 -2.51 10.47 3.34
C ASP A 26 -2.86 10.75 1.88
N GLN A 27 -1.97 10.37 0.94
CA GLN A 27 -2.23 10.51 -0.49
C GLN A 27 -3.41 9.66 -0.97
N LEU A 28 -3.64 8.50 -0.36
CA LEU A 28 -4.84 7.69 -0.64
C LEU A 28 -6.10 8.38 -0.10
N LEU A 29 -6.07 8.97 1.08
CA LEU A 29 -7.21 9.71 1.64
C LEU A 29 -7.58 10.92 0.78
N ASP A 30 -6.59 11.64 0.24
CA ASP A 30 -6.83 12.74 -0.71
C ASP A 30 -7.57 12.28 -1.97
N ILE A 31 -7.29 11.07 -2.47
CA ILE A 31 -8.01 10.48 -3.61
C ILE A 31 -9.47 10.22 -3.24
N PHE A 32 -9.74 9.69 -2.04
CA PHE A 32 -11.11 9.45 -1.60
C PHE A 32 -11.93 10.74 -1.42
N LEU A 33 -11.28 11.87 -1.13
CA LEU A 33 -11.94 13.18 -1.04
C LEU A 33 -12.22 13.81 -2.41
N THR A 34 -11.35 13.58 -3.40
CA THR A 34 -11.41 14.26 -4.71
C THR A 34 -12.08 13.44 -5.81
N SER A 35 -11.82 12.12 -5.83
CA SER A 35 -12.33 11.18 -6.84
C SER A 35 -12.26 9.75 -6.30
N PRO A 36 -13.15 9.37 -5.38
CA PRO A 36 -13.13 8.05 -4.76
C PRO A 36 -13.35 6.95 -5.82
N PRO A 37 -12.59 5.84 -5.77
CA PRO A 37 -12.86 4.68 -6.59
C PRO A 37 -14.15 3.97 -6.15
N ASP A 38 -14.78 3.23 -7.07
CA ASP A 38 -15.96 2.43 -6.75
C ASP A 38 -15.66 1.34 -5.73
N PRO A 39 -16.58 1.05 -4.79
CA PRO A 39 -16.40 -0.03 -3.84
C PRO A 39 -16.42 -1.39 -4.55
N ALA A 40 -15.59 -2.32 -4.07
CA ALA A 40 -15.51 -3.68 -4.59
C ALA A 40 -15.80 -4.72 -3.48
N ALA A 41 -16.34 -5.87 -3.89
CA ALA A 41 -16.55 -7.02 -3.01
C ALA A 41 -15.77 -8.22 -3.56
N ALA A 42 -14.94 -8.83 -2.72
CA ALA A 42 -14.21 -10.04 -3.08
C ALA A 42 -15.14 -11.26 -3.10
N ALA A 43 -14.87 -12.22 -4.00
CA ALA A 43 -15.51 -13.53 -3.95
C ALA A 43 -14.90 -14.36 -2.81
N PHE A 44 -15.72 -15.20 -2.18
CA PHE A 44 -15.28 -16.20 -1.20
C PHE A 44 -15.37 -17.60 -1.83
N GLU A 45 -14.42 -18.48 -1.48
CA GLU A 45 -14.43 -19.92 -1.78
C GLU A 45 -14.95 -20.73 -0.59
#